data_AF-A0A1J9UVR8-F1
#
_entry.id   AF-A0A1J9UVR8-F1
#
_cell.length_a   1.000
_cell.length_b   1.000
_cell.length_c   1.000
_cell.angle_alpha   90.00
_cell.angle_beta   90.00
_cell.angle_gamma   90.00
#
_symmetry.space_group_name_H-M   'P 1'
#
loop_
_entity.id
_entity.type
_entity.pdbx_description
1 polymer ?
#
loop_
_entity_poly.entity_id
_entity_poly.type
_entity_poly.pdbx_seq_one_letter_code
_entity_poly.pdbx_strand_id
1 'polypeptide(L)'
;MLKETIKTLNIECIGGFTAKCADPIIAHINPSELSKRDIFVIIKNDNTIWATKAIQENIDSNNIKWLEITKNNIKQRKSFLARKACYFEVTKGDLFGVYLISEDLILNNQFANAQSYIKFISV
;
A
#
# COMPACT_ATOMS: atom_id res chain seq x y z
N MET A 1 -9.94 -6.45 5.86
CA MET A 1 -9.88 -4.99 5.96
C MET A 1 -9.92 -4.33 4.58
N LEU A 2 -8.91 -4.51 3.71
CA LEU A 2 -8.91 -3.88 2.37
C LEU A 2 -10.14 -4.25 1.53
N LYS A 3 -10.44 -5.56 1.42
CA LYS A 3 -11.58 -6.05 0.62
C LYS A 3 -12.92 -5.47 1.08
N GLU A 4 -13.10 -5.33 2.38
CA GLU A 4 -14.30 -4.74 2.97
C GLU A 4 -14.37 -3.25 2.66
N THR A 5 -13.26 -2.51 2.81
CA THR A 5 -13.17 -1.09 2.45
C THR A 5 -13.53 -0.86 0.98
N ILE A 6 -12.97 -1.65 0.07
CA ILE A 6 -13.26 -1.55 -1.37
C ILE A 6 -14.74 -1.81 -1.66
N LYS A 7 -15.33 -2.82 -1.02
CA LYS A 7 -16.74 -3.16 -1.16
C LYS A 7 -17.64 -2.05 -0.64
N THR A 8 -17.35 -1.51 0.55
CA THR A 8 -18.12 -0.44 1.19
C THR A 8 -18.07 0.86 0.38
N LEU A 9 -16.91 1.19 -0.17
CA LEU A 9 -16.71 2.41 -0.96
C LEU A 9 -17.05 2.25 -2.45
N ASN A 10 -17.49 1.06 -2.87
CA ASN A 10 -17.77 0.70 -4.27
C ASN A 10 -16.63 1.08 -5.23
N ILE A 11 -15.39 0.76 -4.86
CA ILE A 11 -14.20 1.08 -5.66
C ILE A 11 -13.94 -0.01 -6.68
N GLU A 12 -13.88 0.35 -7.96
CA GLU A 12 -13.46 -0.57 -9.01
C GLU A 12 -11.93 -0.68 -9.08
N CYS A 13 -11.40 -1.90 -8.96
CA CYS A 13 -9.97 -2.20 -9.07
C CYS A 13 -9.73 -3.64 -9.56
N ILE A 14 -8.59 -3.86 -10.22
CA ILE A 14 -8.12 -5.19 -10.66
C ILE A 14 -7.17 -5.84 -9.66
N GLY A 15 -6.76 -5.10 -8.63
CA GLY A 15 -5.80 -5.57 -7.64
C GLY A 15 -5.65 -4.54 -6.53
N GLY A 16 -5.09 -4.99 -5.42
CA GLY A 16 -4.80 -4.15 -4.28
C GLY A 16 -4.21 -4.94 -3.13
N PHE A 17 -3.58 -4.20 -2.22
CA PHE A 17 -2.97 -4.75 -1.02
C PHE A 17 -2.92 -3.72 0.10
N THR A 18 -2.87 -4.21 1.34
CA THR A 18 -2.52 -3.39 2.50
C THR A 18 -1.00 -3.32 2.62
N ALA A 19 -0.44 -2.13 2.75
CA ALA A 19 0.98 -1.89 2.96
C ALA A 19 1.24 -1.35 4.38
N LYS A 20 2.08 -2.06 5.13
CA LYS A 20 2.44 -1.71 6.51
C LYS A 20 3.57 -0.70 6.52
N CYS A 21 3.46 0.35 7.33
CA CYS A 21 4.57 1.29 7.48
C CYS A 21 5.78 0.58 8.10
N ALA A 22 6.94 0.76 7.49
CA ALA A 22 8.21 0.14 7.87
C ALA A 22 9.33 1.17 7.97
N ASP A 23 8.98 2.42 8.29
CA ASP A 23 9.95 3.49 8.47
C ASP A 23 10.81 3.22 9.72
N PRO A 24 12.14 3.04 9.58
CA PRO A 24 13.01 2.66 10.69
C PRO A 24 13.15 3.74 11.76
N ILE A 25 13.00 5.02 11.38
CA ILE A 25 13.06 6.14 12.32
C ILE A 25 11.81 6.10 13.19
N ILE A 26 10.63 5.95 12.58
CA ILE A 26 9.36 5.86 13.31
C ILE A 26 9.31 4.60 14.17
N ALA A 27 9.80 3.47 13.65
CA ALA A 27 9.89 2.21 14.38
C ALA A 27 10.75 2.31 15.64
N HIS A 28 11.76 3.18 15.64
CA HIS A 28 12.62 3.40 16.79
C HIS A 28 12.04 4.43 17.77
N ILE A 29 11.45 5.52 17.26
CA ILE A 29 10.96 6.63 18.10
C ILE A 29 9.59 6.35 18.70
N ASN A 30 8.64 5.84 17.91
CA ASN A 30 7.29 5.56 18.37
C ASN A 30 6.65 4.39 17.59
N PRO A 31 6.92 3.13 17.99
CA PRO A 31 6.43 1.94 17.29
C PRO A 31 4.90 1.88 17.15
N SER A 32 4.16 2.47 18.11
CA SER A 32 2.69 2.47 18.10
C SER A 32 2.08 3.35 17.00
N GLU A 33 2.87 4.26 16.42
CA GLU A 33 2.44 5.13 15.33
C GLU A 33 2.65 4.50 13.94
N LEU A 34 3.37 3.39 13.84
CA LEU A 34 3.61 2.71 12.56
C LEU A 34 2.30 2.27 11.91
N SER A 35 1.45 1.57 12.66
CA SER A 35 0.18 1.06 12.14
C SER A 35 -0.76 2.17 11.68
N LYS A 36 -0.70 3.35 12.31
CA LYS A 36 -1.46 4.55 11.91
C LYS A 36 -1.05 5.13 10.57
N ARG A 37 0.11 4.73 10.06
CA ARG A 37 0.64 5.14 8.75
C ARG A 37 0.52 4.06 7.69
N ASP A 38 -0.10 2.92 8.01
CA ASP A 38 -0.43 1.91 7.02
C ASP A 38 -1.25 2.53 5.89
N ILE A 39 -1.09 2.01 4.68
CA ILE A 39 -1.81 2.46 3.50
C ILE A 39 -2.51 1.30 2.81
N PHE A 40 -3.64 1.59 2.18
CA PHE A 40 -4.23 0.74 1.16
C PHE A 40 -3.71 1.18 -0.19
N VAL A 41 -3.32 0.22 -1.02
CA VAL A 41 -2.91 0.45 -2.41
C VAL A 41 -3.83 -0.36 -3.30
N ILE A 42 -4.33 0.24 -4.38
CA ILE A 42 -5.15 -0.40 -5.40
C ILE A 42 -4.56 -0.14 -6.78
N ILE A 43 -4.87 -1.03 -7.71
CA ILE A 43 -4.57 -0.92 -9.13
C ILE A 43 -5.90 -0.89 -9.87
N LYS A 44 -6.13 0.17 -10.64
CA LYS A 44 -7.35 0.32 -11.44
C LYS A 44 -7.25 -0.40 -12.78
N ASN A 45 -8.37 -0.54 -13.48
CA ASN A 45 -8.46 -1.18 -14.80
C ASN A 45 -7.52 -0.55 -15.85
N ASP A 46 -7.22 0.74 -15.71
CA ASP A 46 -6.30 1.49 -16.57
C ASP A 46 -4.81 1.36 -16.14
N ASN A 47 -4.50 0.43 -15.23
CA ASN A 47 -3.18 0.20 -14.65
C ASN A 47 -2.61 1.37 -13.81
N THR A 48 -3.42 2.37 -13.48
CA THR A 48 -3.01 3.42 -12.54
C THR A 48 -2.99 2.88 -11.11
N ILE A 49 -2.06 3.39 -10.30
CA ILE A 49 -1.85 2.97 -8.91
C ILE A 49 -2.38 4.07 -8.01
N TRP A 50 -3.27 3.72 -7.11
CA TRP A 50 -3.88 4.65 -6.17
C TRP A 50 -3.69 4.16 -4.74
N ALA A 51 -3.54 5.08 -3.80
CA ALA A 51 -3.39 4.73 -2.41
C ALA A 51 -4.07 5.73 -1.47
N THR A 52 -4.36 5.25 -0.26
CA THR A 52 -4.91 6.06 0.83
C THR A 52 -4.46 5.48 2.17
N LYS A 53 -4.63 6.22 3.27
CA LYS A 53 -4.29 5.73 4.61
C LYS A 53 -5.28 4.64 5.04
N ALA A 54 -4.78 3.56 5.64
CA ALA A 54 -5.59 2.41 6.08
C ALA A 54 -6.37 2.69 7.38
N ILE A 55 -5.89 3.62 8.21
CA ILE A 55 -6.56 4.03 9.45
C ILE A 55 -7.41 5.28 9.21
N GLN A 56 -8.73 5.09 9.21
CA GLN A 56 -9.69 6.10 9.63
C GLN A 56 -10.68 5.38 10.56
N GLU A 57 -10.48 5.51 11.88
CA GLU A 57 -11.57 5.28 12.83
C GLU A 57 -12.70 6.24 12.44
N ASN A 58 -13.92 5.73 12.25
CA ASN A 58 -15.00 6.35 11.48
C ASN A 58 -14.67 6.51 9.99
N ILE A 59 -14.96 5.43 9.22
CA ILE A 59 -15.11 5.51 7.77
C ILE A 59 -16.36 6.34 7.49
N ASP A 60 -16.24 7.66 7.56
CA ASP A 60 -17.15 8.53 6.84
C ASP A 60 -16.75 8.40 5.37
N SER A 61 -17.50 7.57 4.65
CA SER A 61 -17.26 7.17 3.26
C SER A 61 -16.97 8.34 2.32
N ASN A 62 -17.40 9.54 2.71
CA ASN A 62 -17.24 10.79 1.96
C ASN A 62 -15.83 11.42 2.06
N ASN A 63 -14.97 11.00 2.98
CA ASN A 63 -13.67 11.67 3.25
C ASN A 63 -12.42 10.83 2.96
N ILE A 64 -12.57 9.62 2.40
CA ILE A 64 -11.41 8.83 2.00
C ILE A 64 -10.84 9.40 0.70
N LYS A 65 -9.75 10.17 0.84
CA LYS A 65 -9.00 10.71 -0.28
C LYS A 65 -8.05 9.66 -0.83
N TRP A 66 -8.37 9.15 -2.02
CA TRP A 66 -7.45 8.35 -2.82
C TRP A 66 -6.52 9.26 -3.60
N LEU A 67 -5.23 8.96 -3.57
CA LEU A 67 -4.20 9.69 -4.29
C LEU A 67 -3.54 8.77 -5.30
N GLU A 68 -3.39 9.23 -6.53
CA GLU A 68 -2.61 8.51 -7.52
C GLU A 68 -1.12 8.57 -7.15
N ILE A 69 -0.45 7.41 -7.18
CA ILE A 69 1.00 7.30 -7.01
C ILE A 69 1.59 6.83 -8.34
N THR A 70 2.33 7.70 -9.02
CA THR A 70 3.03 7.31 -10.24
C THR A 70 4.22 6.42 -9.93
N LYS A 71 4.54 5.47 -10.84
CA LYS A 71 5.66 4.53 -10.67
C LYS A 71 7.00 5.23 -10.45
N ASN A 72 7.19 6.44 -11.00
CA ASN A 72 8.39 7.26 -10.78
C ASN A 72 8.58 7.67 -9.31
N ASN A 73 7.52 7.64 -8.52
CA ASN A 73 7.55 7.94 -7.09
C ASN A 73 7.68 6.68 -6.24
N ILE A 74 7.76 5.49 -6.85
CA ILE A 74 7.87 4.21 -6.15
C ILE A 74 9.26 3.63 -6.39
N LYS A 75 10.01 3.42 -5.32
CA LYS A 75 11.31 2.73 -5.37
C LYS A 75 11.20 1.39 -4.67
N GLN A 76 11.57 0.31 -5.35
CA GLN A 76 11.69 -0.98 -4.68
C GLN A 76 12.83 -0.93 -3.66
N ARG A 77 12.59 -1.46 -2.46
CA ARG A 77 13.61 -1.65 -1.44
C ARG A 77 13.80 -3.14 -1.18
N LYS A 78 15.04 -3.52 -0.88
CA LYS A 78 15.39 -4.91 -0.54
C LYS A 78 15.91 -4.94 0.88
N SER A 79 15.47 -5.93 1.65
CA SER A 79 16.03 -6.20 2.97
C SER A 79 17.06 -7.32 2.85
N PHE A 80 18.25 -7.11 3.42
CA PHE A 80 19.27 -8.15 3.53
C PHE A 80 18.84 -9.27 4.50
N LEU A 81 18.12 -8.90 5.55
CA LEU A 81 17.64 -9.81 6.60
C LEU A 81 16.36 -10.55 6.17
N ALA A 82 15.45 -9.86 5.47
CA ALA A 82 14.17 -10.39 5.04
C ALA A 82 14.07 -10.41 3.51
N ARG A 83 14.83 -11.30 2.85
CA ARG A 83 14.96 -11.32 1.38
C ARG A 83 13.65 -11.58 0.62
N LYS A 84 12.67 -12.22 1.27
CA LYS A 84 11.35 -12.51 0.69
C LYS A 84 10.34 -11.38 0.92
N ALA A 85 10.65 -10.42 1.79
CA ALA A 85 9.76 -9.32 2.09
C ALA A 85 9.76 -8.29 0.95
N CYS A 86 8.57 -7.87 0.53
CA CYS A 86 8.37 -6.97 -0.59
C CYS A 86 8.25 -5.53 -0.06
N TYR A 87 9.38 -4.83 0.02
CA TYR A 87 9.41 -3.43 0.44
C TYR A 87 9.38 -2.49 -0.76
N PHE A 88 8.70 -1.36 -0.59
CA PHE A 88 8.80 -0.22 -1.47
C PHE A 88 8.83 1.08 -0.67
N GLU A 89 9.27 2.14 -1.32
CA GLU A 89 9.27 3.49 -0.78
C GLU A 89 8.47 4.38 -1.71
N VAL A 90 7.56 5.17 -1.13
CA VAL A 90 6.94 6.31 -1.80
C VAL A 90 7.83 7.52 -1.53
N THR A 91 8.42 8.07 -2.59
CA THR A 91 9.52 9.05 -2.47
C THR A 91 9.05 10.50 -2.36
N LYS A 92 7.77 10.78 -2.59
CA LYS A 92 7.20 12.14 -2.47
C LYS A 92 5.69 12.12 -2.24
N GLY A 93 5.16 13.23 -1.73
CA GLY A 93 3.73 13.46 -1.50
C GLY A 93 3.25 13.00 -0.12
N ASP A 94 1.93 13.06 0.10
CA ASP A 94 1.28 12.86 1.41
C ASP A 94 1.44 11.44 1.98
N LEU A 95 1.83 10.49 1.13
CA LEU A 95 2.06 9.08 1.48
C LEU A 95 3.56 8.74 1.48
N PHE A 96 4.43 9.73 1.64
CA PHE A 96 5.87 9.53 1.75
C PHE A 96 6.21 8.55 2.88
N GLY A 97 7.06 7.55 2.57
CA GLY A 97 7.52 6.58 3.55
C GLY A 97 7.96 5.25 2.95
N VAL A 98 8.50 4.38 3.80
CA VAL A 98 8.86 3.00 3.46
C VAL A 98 7.76 2.07 3.94
N TYR A 99 7.37 1.13 3.07
CA TYR A 99 6.25 0.24 3.27
C TYR A 99 6.60 -1.21 2.95
N LEU A 100 5.94 -2.12 3.66
CA LEU A 100 5.97 -3.57 3.43
C LEU A 100 4.60 -4.02 2.89
N ILE A 101 4.58 -4.69 1.74
CA ILE A 101 3.35 -5.35 1.26
C ILE A 101 2.98 -6.48 2.23
N SER A 102 1.78 -6.41 2.83
CA SER A 102 1.27 -7.43 3.75
C SER A 102 0.59 -8.59 3.01
N GLU A 103 0.07 -9.56 3.76
CA GLU A 103 -0.68 -10.71 3.21
C GLU A 103 -2.15 -10.37 2.89
N ASP A 104 -2.66 -9.20 3.29
CA ASP A 104 -4.00 -8.73 2.91
C ASP A 104 -3.98 -8.24 1.45
N LEU A 105 -4.18 -9.21 0.53
CA LEU A 105 -4.09 -9.06 -0.92
C LEU A 105 -5.43 -9.35 -1.61
N ILE A 106 -5.67 -8.64 -2.71
CA ILE A 106 -6.65 -9.05 -3.72
C ILE A 106 -5.93 -9.99 -4.68
N LEU A 107 -6.23 -11.29 -4.62
CA LEU A 107 -5.56 -12.29 -5.43
C LEU A 107 -6.32 -12.54 -6.74
N ASN A 108 -5.59 -12.70 -7.84
CA ASN A 108 -6.09 -13.15 -9.13
C ASN A 108 -4.93 -13.68 -10.00
N ASN A 109 -5.23 -14.04 -11.26
CA ASN A 109 -4.25 -14.61 -12.18
C ASN A 109 -3.05 -13.68 -12.47
N GLN A 110 -3.26 -12.36 -12.45
CA GLN A 110 -2.20 -11.37 -12.65
C GLN A 110 -1.44 -11.08 -11.36
N PHE A 111 -2.14 -11.05 -10.23
CA PHE A 111 -1.60 -10.72 -8.91
C PHE A 111 -1.73 -11.89 -7.93
N ALA A 112 -0.88 -12.90 -8.11
CA ALA A 112 -0.92 -14.14 -7.34
C ALA A 112 -0.28 -14.03 -5.94
N ASN A 113 0.56 -13.02 -5.70
CA ASN A 113 1.24 -12.79 -4.41
C ASN A 113 1.86 -11.38 -4.32
N ALA A 114 2.47 -11.05 -3.17
CA ALA A 114 3.17 -9.79 -2.97
C ALA A 114 4.29 -9.53 -4.00
N GLN A 115 4.94 -10.59 -4.50
CA GLN A 115 6.01 -10.47 -5.50
C GLN A 115 5.49 -10.05 -6.88
N SER A 116 4.28 -10.46 -7.27
CA SER A 116 3.63 -9.93 -8.48
C SER A 116 3.25 -8.46 -8.33
N TYR A 117 2.78 -8.05 -7.15
CA TYR A 117 2.45 -6.64 -6.87
C TYR A 117 3.69 -5.74 -6.91
N ILE A 118 4.76 -6.11 -6.20
CA ILE A 118 5.97 -5.29 -6.17
C ILE A 118 6.55 -5.11 -7.57
N LYS A 119 6.61 -6.18 -8.38
CA LYS A 119 7.07 -6.13 -9.78
C LYS A 119 6.21 -5.22 -10.66
N PHE A 120 4.93 -5.09 -10.36
CA PHE A 120 4.04 -4.24 -11.15
C PHE A 120 4.21 -2.76 -10.79
N ILE A 121 4.30 -2.43 -9.50
CA ILE A 121 4.29 -1.05 -9.02
C ILE A 121 5.66 -0.37 -9.08
N SER A 122 6.75 -1.13 -8.98
CA SER A 122 8.11 -0.59 -9.05
C SER A 122 8.71 -0.80 -10.45
N VAL A 123 9.47 0.20 -10.92
CA VAL A 123 10.34 0.09 -12.10
C VAL A 123 11.63 -0.65 -11.74
#